data_AF-A0A8X6GEH1-F1
#
_entry.id   AF-A0A8X6GEH1-F1
#
_cell.length_a   1.000
_cell.length_b   1.000
_cell.length_c   1.000
_cell.angle_alpha   90.00
_cell.angle_beta   90.00
_cell.angle_gamma   90.00
#
_symmetry.space_group_name_H-M   'P 1'
#
loop_
_entity.id
_entity.type
_entity.pdbx_description
1 polymer ?
#
loop_
_entity_poly.entity_id
_entity_poly.type
_entity_poly.pdbx_seq_one_letter_code
_entity_poly.pdbx_strand_id
1 'polypeptide(L)'
;MPEQHMTDDEFLYARRAMNVGQMEAFLFITRSISEQLNNQSDERLRLFITGNAGTGKTFLFNLLKNQVNRCYGKQVVKVCALTGVAERLVGGSPLHSTLKLPVQKDGRIVQMPILTGNYLRLMRQQGQHTEFLFIDEIYMVPYEMLCMMDSRLKQLKTMNYSLVI
;
A
#
# COMPACT_ATOMS: atom_id res chain seq x y z
N MET A 1 1.51 -0.69 -17.97
CA MET A 1 0.29 0.06 -18.32
C MET A 1 0.41 1.44 -17.70
N PRO A 2 0.16 2.53 -18.43
CA PRO A 2 0.14 3.86 -17.81
C PRO A 2 -0.94 3.87 -16.71
N GLU A 3 -0.63 4.47 -15.55
CA GLU A 3 -1.62 4.64 -14.48
C GLU A 3 -2.77 5.49 -15.02
N GLN A 4 -3.95 4.88 -15.17
CA GLN A 4 -5.15 5.59 -15.58
C GLN A 4 -5.60 6.49 -14.41
N HIS A 5 -5.56 7.80 -14.65
CA HIS A 5 -6.05 8.78 -13.70
C HIS A 5 -7.57 8.81 -13.77
N MET A 6 -8.24 8.38 -12.69
CA MET A 6 -9.70 8.45 -12.56
C MET A 6 -10.16 9.91 -12.60
N THR A 7 -11.05 10.24 -13.52
CA THR A 7 -11.68 11.56 -13.65
C THR A 7 -12.59 11.86 -12.45
N ASP A 8 -12.99 13.13 -12.30
CA ASP A 8 -13.87 13.54 -11.19
C ASP A 8 -15.25 12.88 -11.27
N ASP A 9 -15.79 12.72 -12.47
CA ASP A 9 -17.08 12.07 -12.70
C ASP A 9 -17.02 10.57 -12.39
N GLU A 10 -15.96 9.88 -12.86
CA GLU A 10 -15.73 8.47 -12.54
C GLU A 10 -15.55 8.26 -11.04
N PHE A 11 -14.81 9.17 -10.38
CA PHE A 11 -14.62 9.13 -8.94
C PHE A 11 -15.93 9.31 -8.17
N LEU A 12 -16.76 10.28 -8.57
CA LEU A 12 -18.05 10.52 -7.95
C LEU A 12 -19.01 9.34 -8.17
N TYR A 13 -19.01 8.77 -9.37
CA TYR A 13 -19.79 7.58 -9.70
C TYR A 13 -19.35 6.39 -8.82
N ALA A 14 -18.05 6.10 -8.76
CA ALA A 14 -17.50 5.04 -7.93
C ALA A 14 -17.86 5.24 -6.44
N ARG A 15 -17.76 6.48 -5.94
CA ARG A 15 -18.13 6.78 -4.55
C ARG A 15 -19.59 6.48 -4.24
N ARG A 16 -20.50 6.64 -5.21
CA ARG A 16 -21.93 6.31 -5.07
C ARG A 16 -22.22 4.81 -5.20
N ALA A 17 -21.34 4.06 -5.87
CA ALA A 17 -21.52 2.63 -6.11
C ALA A 17 -21.01 1.74 -4.96
N MET A 18 -20.39 2.31 -3.92
CA MET A 18 -19.89 1.56 -2.78
C MET A 18 -21.03 0.90 -1.99
N ASN A 19 -20.80 -0.35 -1.55
CA ASN A 19 -21.64 -0.94 -0.51
C ASN A 19 -21.33 -0.32 0.87
N VAL A 20 -22.13 -0.66 1.89
CA VAL A 20 -22.02 -0.07 3.24
C VAL A 20 -20.62 -0.26 3.84
N GLY A 21 -20.06 -1.48 3.82
CA GLY A 21 -18.74 -1.73 4.40
C GLY A 21 -17.60 -1.03 3.65
N GLN A 22 -17.70 -0.94 2.32
CA GLN A 22 -16.77 -0.15 1.51
C GLN A 22 -16.84 1.33 1.85
N MET A 23 -18.05 1.87 2.00
CA MET A 23 -18.27 3.27 2.37
C MET A 23 -17.72 3.58 3.76
N GLU A 24 -17.96 2.71 4.74
CA GLU A 24 -17.43 2.86 6.10
C GLU A 24 -15.90 2.90 6.10
N ALA A 25 -15.25 1.94 5.43
CA ALA A 25 -13.80 1.91 5.29
C ALA A 25 -13.27 3.16 4.57
N PHE A 26 -13.94 3.58 3.50
CA PHE A 26 -13.58 4.77 2.73
C PHE A 26 -13.64 6.05 3.57
N LEU A 27 -14.73 6.24 4.31
CA LEU A 27 -14.92 7.41 5.16
C LEU A 27 -13.93 7.43 6.33
N PHE A 28 -13.71 6.29 6.97
CA PHE A 28 -12.74 6.15 8.05
C PHE A 28 -11.33 6.56 7.57
N ILE A 29 -10.85 5.95 6.48
CA ILE A 29 -9.52 6.23 5.94
C ILE A 29 -9.39 7.70 5.51
N THR A 30 -10.40 8.23 4.81
CA THR A 30 -10.40 9.63 4.36
C THR A 30 -10.30 10.57 5.53
N ARG A 31 -11.10 10.34 6.59
CA ARG A 31 -11.09 11.17 7.79
C ARG A 31 -9.73 11.13 8.48
N SER A 32 -9.15 9.95 8.68
CA SER A 32 -7.85 9.80 9.32
C SER A 32 -6.74 10.50 8.53
N ILE A 33 -6.78 10.45 7.20
CA ILE A 33 -5.85 11.20 6.33
C ILE A 33 -6.03 12.71 6.53
N SER A 34 -7.27 13.20 6.56
CA SER A 34 -7.53 14.62 6.80
C SER A 34 -7.02 15.09 8.16
N GLU A 35 -7.22 14.30 9.21
CA GLU A 35 -6.71 14.59 10.56
C GLU A 35 -5.17 14.64 10.59
N GLN A 36 -4.49 13.71 9.90
CA GLN A 36 -3.02 13.73 9.73
C GLN A 36 -2.53 14.97 8.99
N LEU A 37 -3.14 15.30 7.85
CA LEU A 37 -2.72 16.45 7.02
C LEU A 37 -2.93 17.79 7.73
N ASN A 38 -3.93 17.87 8.63
CA ASN A 38 -4.20 19.05 9.45
C ASN A 38 -3.37 19.10 10.75
N ASN A 39 -2.39 18.21 10.93
CA ASN A 39 -1.58 18.07 12.14
C ASN A 39 -2.42 17.85 13.42
N GLN A 40 -3.58 17.18 13.28
CA GLN A 40 -4.47 16.85 14.40
C GLN A 40 -4.17 15.46 14.97
N SER A 41 -3.44 14.62 14.22
CA SER A 41 -2.99 13.29 14.66
C SER A 41 -1.69 12.91 13.97
N ASP A 42 -0.76 12.32 14.73
CA ASP A 42 0.48 11.71 14.21
C ASP A 42 0.35 10.19 14.02
N GLU A 43 -0.81 9.61 14.34
CA GLU A 43 -1.01 8.15 14.28
C GLU A 43 -1.05 7.66 12.83
N ARG A 44 -0.16 6.74 12.47
CA ARG A 44 -0.13 6.11 11.13
C ARG A 44 -1.14 4.97 11.04
N LEU A 45 -1.89 4.94 9.94
CA LEU A 45 -2.90 3.91 9.69
C LEU A 45 -2.24 2.55 9.49
N ARG A 46 -2.76 1.52 10.15
CA ARG A 46 -2.44 0.10 9.94
C ARG A 46 -3.74 -0.66 9.84
N LEU A 47 -4.19 -0.92 8.62
CA LEU A 47 -5.51 -1.49 8.35
C LEU A 47 -5.41 -2.78 7.58
N PHE A 48 -6.30 -3.72 7.91
CA PHE A 48 -6.51 -4.96 7.20
C PHE A 48 -7.96 -5.01 6.72
N ILE A 49 -8.16 -4.90 5.41
CA ILE A 49 -9.46 -4.89 4.75
C ILE A 49 -9.74 -6.29 4.22
N THR A 50 -10.65 -7.00 4.89
CA THR A 50 -11.08 -8.34 4.48
C THR A 50 -12.53 -8.35 4.01
N GLY A 51 -12.89 -9.41 3.29
CA GLY A 51 -14.24 -9.65 2.79
C GLY A 51 -14.24 -10.88 1.89
N ASN A 52 -15.42 -11.45 1.67
CA ASN A 52 -15.57 -12.62 0.80
C ASN A 52 -15.16 -12.33 -0.65
N ALA A 53 -14.99 -13.38 -1.46
CA ALA A 53 -14.81 -13.21 -2.90
C ALA A 53 -16.01 -12.45 -3.51
N GLY A 54 -15.74 -11.57 -4.46
CA GLY A 54 -16.80 -10.78 -5.13
C GLY A 54 -17.31 -9.56 -4.35
N THR A 55 -16.82 -9.28 -3.14
CA THR A 55 -17.24 -8.08 -2.37
C THR A 55 -16.65 -6.75 -2.86
N GLY A 56 -15.91 -6.75 -3.97
CA GLY A 56 -15.35 -5.54 -4.58
C GLY A 56 -14.14 -4.94 -3.84
N LYS A 57 -13.30 -5.75 -3.19
CA LYS A 57 -12.08 -5.27 -2.50
C LYS A 57 -11.16 -4.49 -3.44
N THR A 58 -10.86 -5.04 -4.62
CA THR A 58 -10.03 -4.36 -5.63
C THR A 58 -10.63 -3.03 -6.10
N PHE A 59 -11.96 -2.96 -6.20
CA PHE A 59 -12.67 -1.71 -6.50
C PHE A 59 -12.45 -0.67 -5.41
N LEU A 60 -12.65 -1.03 -4.14
CA LEU A 60 -12.38 -0.15 -3.00
C LEU A 60 -10.91 0.27 -2.96
N PHE A 61 -9.98 -0.64 -3.23
CA PHE A 61 -8.54 -0.39 -3.23
C PHE A 61 -8.14 0.69 -4.24
N ASN A 62 -8.65 0.60 -5.47
CA ASN A 62 -8.41 1.58 -6.52
C ASN A 62 -9.02 2.94 -6.19
N LEU A 63 -10.23 2.94 -5.61
CA LEU A 63 -10.90 4.17 -5.19
C LEU A 63 -10.16 4.87 -4.04
N LEU A 64 -9.70 4.10 -3.04
CA LEU A 64 -8.88 4.59 -1.94
C LEU A 64 -7.54 5.15 -2.43
N LYS A 65 -6.86 4.44 -3.34
CA LYS A 65 -5.62 4.94 -3.97
C LYS A 65 -5.85 6.33 -4.56
N ASN A 66 -6.92 6.48 -5.35
CA ASN A 66 -7.25 7.75 -5.98
C ASN A 66 -7.58 8.84 -4.94
N GLN A 67 -8.37 8.51 -3.92
CA GLN A 67 -8.71 9.45 -2.85
C GLN A 67 -7.50 9.91 -2.05
N VAL A 68 -6.61 9.01 -1.66
CA VAL A 68 -5.38 9.35 -0.94
C VAL A 68 -4.53 10.30 -1.79
N ASN A 69 -4.30 9.97 -3.06
CA ASN A 69 -3.52 10.84 -3.94
C ASN A 69 -4.15 12.22 -4.15
N ARG A 70 -5.50 12.31 -4.22
CA ARG A 70 -6.24 13.58 -4.24
C ARG A 70 -6.03 14.39 -2.97
N CYS A 71 -6.12 13.76 -1.79
CA CYS A 71 -5.87 14.43 -0.51
C CYS A 71 -4.45 15.01 -0.40
N TYR A 72 -3.44 14.31 -0.92
CA TYR A 72 -2.05 14.77 -0.90
C TYR A 72 -1.67 15.66 -2.09
N GLY A 73 -2.53 15.79 -3.11
CA GLY A 73 -2.23 16.51 -4.36
C GLY A 73 -1.09 15.90 -5.19
N LYS A 74 -0.66 14.67 -4.89
CA LYS A 74 0.44 13.97 -5.56
C LYS A 74 0.33 12.46 -5.37
N GLN A 75 1.06 11.70 -6.18
CA GLN A 75 1.15 10.24 -6.04
C GLN A 75 1.95 9.87 -4.78
N VAL A 76 1.27 9.42 -3.73
CA VAL A 76 1.88 8.98 -2.46
C VAL A 76 1.61 7.51 -2.12
N VAL A 77 0.78 6.83 -2.91
CA VAL A 77 0.42 5.42 -2.69
C VAL A 77 1.31 4.52 -3.53
N LYS A 78 2.01 3.58 -2.87
CA LYS A 78 2.70 2.48 -3.54
C LYS A 78 1.86 1.22 -3.40
N VAL A 79 1.40 0.69 -4.53
CA VAL A 79 0.64 -0.57 -4.59
C VAL A 79 1.60 -1.74 -4.85
N CYS A 80 1.44 -2.81 -4.08
CA CYS A 80 2.21 -4.03 -4.13
C CYS A 80 1.31 -5.25 -4.14
N ALA A 81 1.81 -6.34 -4.71
CA ALA A 81 1.20 -7.66 -4.56
C ALA A 81 2.28 -8.74 -4.53
N LEU A 82 1.96 -9.91 -3.98
CA LEU A 82 2.92 -11.01 -3.91
C LEU A 82 3.09 -11.73 -5.26
N THR A 83 1.98 -11.99 -5.95
CA THR A 83 1.99 -12.72 -7.22
C THR A 83 2.00 -11.75 -8.41
N GLY A 84 2.66 -12.15 -9.50
CA GLY A 84 2.71 -11.33 -10.72
C GLY A 84 1.34 -11.15 -11.40
N VAL A 85 0.36 -12.02 -11.13
CA VAL A 85 -1.01 -11.86 -11.63
C VAL A 85 -1.72 -10.76 -10.84
N ALA A 86 -1.70 -10.83 -9.50
CA ALA A 86 -2.32 -9.82 -8.65
C ALA A 86 -1.68 -8.45 -8.89
N GLU A 87 -0.35 -8.37 -8.98
CA GLU A 87 0.39 -7.15 -9.31
C GLU A 87 -0.15 -6.47 -10.57
N ARG A 88 -0.36 -7.25 -11.64
CA ARG A 88 -0.88 -6.73 -12.92
C ARG A 88 -2.31 -6.24 -12.81
N LEU A 89 -3.15 -6.93 -12.03
CA LEU A 89 -4.56 -6.56 -11.84
C LEU A 89 -4.72 -5.25 -11.08
N VAL A 90 -3.88 -5.00 -10.07
CA VAL A 90 -3.92 -3.75 -9.29
C VAL A 90 -3.03 -2.64 -9.85
N GLY A 91 -2.33 -2.90 -10.96
CA GLY A 91 -1.37 -1.96 -11.53
C GLY A 91 -0.23 -1.59 -10.56
N GLY A 92 0.21 -2.56 -9.76
CA GLY A 92 1.19 -2.39 -8.70
C GLY A 92 2.62 -2.75 -9.11
N SER A 93 3.44 -3.08 -8.12
CA SER A 93 4.79 -3.63 -8.30
C SER A 93 4.96 -4.89 -7.45
N PRO A 94 5.88 -5.82 -7.80
CA PRO A 94 6.07 -7.02 -6.99
C PRO A 94 6.54 -6.62 -5.59
N LEU A 95 5.95 -7.22 -4.55
CA LEU A 95 6.28 -6.92 -3.15
C LEU A 95 7.77 -7.18 -2.86
N HIS A 96 8.29 -8.32 -3.33
CA HIS A 96 9.72 -8.67 -3.22
C HIS A 96 10.64 -7.62 -3.82
N SER A 97 10.33 -7.13 -5.02
CA SER A 97 11.17 -6.15 -5.72
C SER A 97 11.06 -4.76 -5.09
N THR A 98 9.86 -4.38 -4.66
CA THR A 98 9.56 -3.06 -4.08
C THR A 98 10.25 -2.86 -2.74
N LEU A 99 10.31 -3.90 -1.91
CA LEU A 99 10.97 -3.84 -0.61
C LEU A 99 12.33 -4.53 -0.62
N LYS A 100 12.83 -5.02 -1.77
CA LYS A 100 14.07 -5.81 -1.89
C LYS A 100 14.15 -6.92 -0.82
N LEU A 101 13.07 -7.66 -0.67
CA LEU A 101 12.98 -8.78 0.27
C LEU A 101 13.80 -9.96 -0.27
N PRO A 102 14.51 -10.70 0.58
CA PRO A 102 15.21 -11.90 0.14
C PRO A 102 14.20 -12.91 -0.40
N VAL A 103 14.60 -13.62 -1.47
CA VAL A 103 13.84 -14.76 -1.98
C VAL A 103 14.32 -15.98 -1.22
N GLN A 104 13.40 -16.67 -0.54
CA GLN A 104 13.73 -17.96 0.06
C GLN A 104 14.07 -18.94 -1.06
N LYS A 105 15.28 -19.50 -1.01
CA LYS A 105 15.67 -20.65 -1.83
C LYS A 105 15.77 -21.86 -0.91
N ASP A 106 15.22 -22.98 -1.37
CA ASP A 106 15.36 -24.29 -0.72
C ASP A 106 14.83 -24.36 0.72
N GLY A 107 13.74 -23.63 1.01
CA GLY A 107 13.06 -23.67 2.32
C GLY A 107 13.85 -23.08 3.48
N ARG A 108 15.00 -22.43 3.23
CA ARG A 108 15.78 -21.76 4.27
C ARG A 108 15.33 -20.31 4.40
N ILE A 109 15.00 -19.92 5.64
CA ILE A 109 14.79 -18.52 5.99
C ILE A 109 16.13 -17.80 5.83
N VAL A 110 16.25 -17.01 4.78
CA VAL A 110 17.42 -16.14 4.58
C VAL A 110 17.26 -14.96 5.54
N GLN A 111 18.26 -14.72 6.38
CA GLN A 111 18.29 -13.53 7.22
C GLN A 111 18.17 -12.29 6.35
N MET A 112 17.37 -11.33 6.80
CA MET A 112 17.15 -10.11 6.06
C MET A 112 18.43 -9.28 5.99
N PRO A 113 18.99 -9.03 4.79
CA PRO A 113 20.20 -8.25 4.68
C PRO A 113 19.93 -6.79 5.05
N ILE A 114 20.84 -6.21 5.83
CA ILE A 114 20.85 -4.77 6.09
C ILE A 114 21.23 -4.07 4.79
N LEU A 115 20.36 -3.21 4.25
CA LEU A 115 20.74 -2.33 3.14
C LEU A 115 21.74 -1.28 3.60
N THR A 116 22.84 -1.14 2.88
CA THR A 116 23.89 -0.15 3.15
C THR A 116 24.30 0.58 1.86
N GLY A 117 25.00 1.71 2.03
CA GLY A 117 25.59 2.48 0.93
C GLY A 117 24.58 2.88 -0.16
N ASN A 118 24.96 2.64 -1.42
CA ASN A 118 24.19 3.04 -2.59
C ASN A 118 22.81 2.38 -2.68
N TYR A 119 22.68 1.12 -2.24
CA TYR A 119 21.40 0.41 -2.28
C TYR A 119 20.36 1.05 -1.35
N LEU A 120 20.77 1.41 -0.13
CA LEU A 120 19.91 2.09 0.82
C LEU A 120 19.48 3.46 0.27
N ARG A 121 20.43 4.23 -0.28
CA ARG A 121 20.15 5.54 -0.89
C ARG A 121 19.13 5.43 -2.02
N LEU A 122 19.32 4.48 -2.94
CA LEU A 122 18.45 4.29 -4.09
C LEU A 122 17.02 3.91 -3.65
N MET A 123 16.90 3.01 -2.66
CA MET A 123 15.59 2.64 -2.10
C MET A 123 14.89 3.82 -1.43
N ARG A 124 15.64 4.63 -0.66
CA ARG A 124 15.10 5.84 -0.03
C ARG A 124 14.61 6.85 -1.06
N GLN A 125 15.36 7.05 -2.14
CA GLN A 125 14.94 7.92 -3.25
C GLN A 125 13.68 7.38 -3.95
N GLN A 126 13.59 6.07 -4.19
CA GLN A 126 12.40 5.44 -4.78
C GLN A 126 11.16 5.58 -3.90
N GLY A 127 11.33 5.53 -2.57
CA GLY A 127 10.24 5.64 -1.59
C GLY A 127 10.04 7.04 -1.01
N GLN A 128 10.74 8.06 -1.49
CA GLN A 128 10.79 9.39 -0.84
C GLN A 128 9.43 10.12 -0.85
N HIS A 129 8.56 9.78 -1.80
CA HIS A 129 7.21 10.35 -1.92
C HIS A 129 6.12 9.39 -1.47
N THR A 130 6.46 8.14 -1.16
CA THR A 130 5.50 7.14 -0.70
C THR A 130 5.11 7.41 0.74
N GLU A 131 3.83 7.67 1.01
CA GLU A 131 3.27 7.74 2.37
C GLU A 131 2.45 6.51 2.73
N PHE A 132 1.88 5.84 1.71
CA PHE A 132 1.03 4.67 1.88
C PHE A 132 1.60 3.47 1.14
N LEU A 133 1.65 2.33 1.83
CA LEU A 133 1.90 1.03 1.22
C LEU A 133 0.59 0.26 1.18
N PHE A 134 0.17 -0.09 -0.03
CA PHE A 134 -1.06 -0.82 -0.34
C PHE A 134 -0.66 -2.23 -0.78
N ILE A 135 -1.12 -3.27 -0.08
CA ILE A 135 -0.72 -4.66 -0.39
C ILE A 135 -1.93 -5.52 -0.71
N ASP A 136 -2.12 -5.84 -1.99
CA ASP A 136 -3.19 -6.75 -2.40
C ASP A 136 -2.83 -8.21 -2.11
N GLU A 137 -3.88 -9.01 -1.89
CA GLU A 137 -3.78 -10.46 -1.65
C GLU A 137 -2.86 -10.82 -0.47
N ILE A 138 -2.90 -10.06 0.63
CA ILE A 138 -2.02 -10.28 1.79
C ILE A 138 -2.15 -11.66 2.41
N TYR A 139 -3.28 -12.33 2.22
CA TYR A 139 -3.49 -13.67 2.75
C TYR A 139 -2.48 -14.68 2.15
N MET A 140 -1.83 -14.33 1.03
CA MET A 140 -0.71 -15.10 0.46
C MET A 140 0.65 -14.76 1.07
N VAL A 141 0.76 -13.68 1.85
CA VAL A 141 2.01 -13.22 2.47
C VAL A 141 2.21 -13.94 3.80
N PRO A 142 3.26 -14.77 3.96
CA PRO A 142 3.53 -15.48 5.21
C PRO A 142 4.01 -14.51 6.29
N TYR A 143 3.85 -14.93 7.56
CA TYR A 143 4.21 -14.12 8.74
C TYR A 143 5.68 -13.68 8.71
N GLU A 144 6.60 -14.56 8.32
CA GLU A 144 8.03 -14.24 8.23
C GLU A 144 8.28 -13.11 7.23
N MET A 145 7.54 -13.08 6.13
CA MET A 145 7.64 -12.01 5.14
C MET A 145 7.07 -10.69 5.68
N LEU A 146 5.96 -10.72 6.43
CA LEU A 146 5.45 -9.53 7.13
C LEU A 146 6.49 -8.95 8.10
N CYS A 147 7.19 -9.80 8.87
CA CYS A 147 8.27 -9.37 9.76
C CYS A 147 9.45 -8.75 8.99
N MET A 148 9.81 -9.31 7.83
CA MET A 148 10.83 -8.74 6.96
C MET A 148 10.38 -7.38 6.39
N MET A 149 9.11 -7.24 6.01
CA MET A 149 8.57 -5.98 5.53
C MET A 149 8.66 -4.89 6.60
N ASP A 150 8.23 -5.17 7.83
CA ASP A 150 8.34 -4.24 8.95
C ASP A 150 9.81 -3.81 9.19
N SER A 151 10.73 -4.78 9.23
CA SER A 151 12.16 -4.52 9.38
C SER A 151 12.71 -3.65 8.23
N ARG A 152 12.27 -3.88 6.99
CA ARG A 152 12.68 -3.05 5.84
C ARG A 152 12.15 -1.63 5.94
N LEU A 153 10.88 -1.46 6.26
CA LEU A 153 10.24 -0.15 6.31
C LEU A 153 10.91 0.74 7.37
N LYS A 154 11.26 0.16 8.53
CA LYS A 154 12.07 0.80 9.59
C LYS A 154 13.47 1.19 9.12
N GLN A 155 14.08 0.39 8.25
CA GLN A 155 15.39 0.73 7.68
C GLN A 155 15.31 1.86 6.64
N LEU A 156 14.24 1.88 5.83
CA LEU A 156 14.07 2.84 4.75
C LEU A 156 13.70 4.23 5.26
N LYS A 157 12.84 4.38 6.26
CA LYS A 157 12.44 5.69 6.78
C LYS A 157 12.73 5.84 8.27
N THR A 158 13.05 7.07 8.67
CA THR A 158 13.06 7.50 10.08
C THR A 158 11.65 7.68 10.66
N MET A 159 10.59 7.65 9.83
CA MET A 159 9.17 7.79 10.19
C MET A 159 8.34 6.64 9.59
N ASN A 160 7.33 6.17 10.34
CA ASN A 160 6.47 5.02 10.00
C ASN A 160 5.59 5.29 8.76
N TYR A 161 5.43 4.30 7.88
CA TYR A 161 4.48 4.33 6.77
C TYR A 161 3.05 4.04 7.26
N SER A 162 2.05 4.66 6.62
CA SER A 162 0.69 4.16 6.71
C SER A 162 0.60 2.89 5.85
N LEU A 163 0.09 1.82 6.41
CA LEU A 163 0.00 0.49 5.81
C LEU A 163 -1.48 0.12 5.69
N VAL A 164 -1.95 -0.02 4.45
CA VAL A 164 -3.28 -0.51 4.14
C VAL A 164 -3.12 -1.81 3.40
N ILE A 165 -3.66 -2.86 3.99
CA ILE A 165 -3.53 -4.23 3.53
C ILE A 165 -4.93 -4.74 3.20
#